data_AF-A0A971HW91-F1
#
_entry.id   AF-A0A971HW91-F1
#
_cell.length_a   1.000
_cell.length_b   1.000
_cell.length_c   1.000
_cell.angle_alpha   90.00
_cell.angle_beta   90.00
_cell.angle_gamma   90.00
#
_symmetry.space_group_name_H-M   'P 1'
#
loop_
_entity.id
_entity.type
_entity.pdbx_description
1 polymer ?
#
loop_
_entity_poly.entity_id
_entity_poly.type
_entity_poly.pdbx_seq_one_letter_code
_entity_poly.pdbx_strand_id
1 'polypeptide(L)' 'HMRPQPPEYAIIREINAGTRVETEEQQEILDLGKNECAASARP' A
#
# COMPACT_ATOMS: atom_id res chain seq x y z
N HIS A 1 -21.66 -0.51 10.72
CA HIS A 1 -21.54 -0.08 9.32
C HIS A 1 -20.07 0.12 9.00
N MET A 2 -19.49 -0.66 8.07
CA MET A 2 -18.18 -0.31 7.50
C MET A 2 -18.35 0.96 6.65
N ARG A 3 -17.46 1.94 6.83
CA ARG A 3 -17.39 3.09 5.94
C ARG A 3 -16.92 2.62 4.55
N PRO A 4 -17.42 3.21 3.46
CA PRO A 4 -16.91 2.88 2.12
C PRO A 4 -15.42 3.20 2.07
N GLN A 5 -14.65 2.27 1.49
CA GLN A 5 -13.23 2.50 1.28
C GLN A 5 -13.03 3.51 0.13
N PRO A 6 -12.02 4.37 0.22
CA PRO A 6 -11.61 5.20 -0.90
C PRO A 6 -11.21 4.35 -2.13
N PRO A 7 -11.40 4.85 -3.36
CA PRO A 7 -11.10 4.11 -4.58
C PRO A 7 -9.62 3.72 -4.72
N GLU A 8 -8.70 4.47 -4.12
CA GLU A 8 -7.26 4.24 -4.14
C GLU A 8 -6.88 2.90 -3.50
N TYR A 9 -7.69 2.39 -2.57
CA TYR A 9 -7.47 1.08 -1.95
C TYR A 9 -7.57 -0.08 -2.96
N ALA A 10 -8.35 0.06 -4.03
CA ALA A 10 -8.41 -0.96 -5.08
C ALA A 10 -7.06 -1.03 -5.82
N ILE A 11 -6.49 0.13 -6.12
CA ILE A 11 -5.19 0.27 -6.80
C ILE A 11 -4.07 -0.29 -5.90
N ILE A 12 -4.06 0.07 -4.62
CA ILE A 12 -3.11 -0.45 -3.63
C ILE A 12 -3.17 -1.99 -3.55
N ARG A 13 -4.36 -2.59 -3.62
CA ARG A 13 -4.52 -4.06 -3.61
C ARG A 13 -3.90 -4.73 -4.82
N GLU A 14 -4.08 -4.16 -6.01
CA GLU A 14 -3.48 -4.67 -7.25
C GLU A 14 -1.95 -4.60 -7.20
N ILE A 15 -1.40 -3.50 -6.68
CA ILE A 15 0.05 -3.32 -6.57
C ILE A 15 0.64 -4.28 -5.53
N ASN A 16 0.00 -4.41 -4.36
CA ASN A 16 0.40 -5.39 -3.34
C ASN A 16 0.30 -6.85 -3.81
N ALA A 17 -0.62 -7.14 -4.75
CA ALA A 17 -0.74 -8.45 -5.39
C ALA A 17 0.31 -8.68 -6.49
N GLY A 18 1.11 -7.66 -6.83
CA GLY A 18 2.07 -7.70 -7.94
C GLY A 18 1.42 -7.74 -9.32
N THR A 19 0.11 -7.47 -9.42
CA THR A 19 -0.64 -7.47 -10.70
C THR A 19 -0.58 -6.12 -11.40
N ARG A 20 -0.05 -5.10 -10.74
CA ARG A 20 0.10 -3.73 -11.23
C ARG A 20 1.41 -3.15 -10.72
N VAL A 21 2.13 -2.44 -11.59
CA VAL A 21 3.37 -1.74 -11.25
C VAL A 21 3.16 -0.27 -11.58
N GLU A 22 3.47 0.59 -10.61
CA GLU A 22 3.35 2.05 -10.74
C GLU A 22 4.72 2.70 -10.56
N THR A 23 4.85 3.96 -10.99
CA THR A 23 6.07 4.75 -10.81
C THR A 23 6.34 5.01 -9.32
N GLU A 24 7.59 5.35 -8.97
CA GLU A 24 7.97 5.67 -7.59
C GLU A 24 7.16 6.86 -7.02
N GLU A 25 6.97 7.91 -7.82
CA GLU A 25 6.12 9.06 -7.46
C GLU A 25 4.68 8.63 -7.16
N GLN A 26 4.11 7.75 -7.99
CA GLN A 26 2.75 7.27 -7.80
C GLN A 26 2.64 6.30 -6.62
N GLN A 27 3.70 5.52 -6.35
CA GLN A 27 3.79 4.69 -5.16
C GLN A 27 3.85 5.54 -3.88
N GLU A 28 4.58 6.67 -3.88
CA GLU A 28 4.62 7.60 -2.75
C GLU A 28 3.24 8.22 -2.47
N ILE A 29 2.51 8.63 -3.53
CA ILE A 29 1.14 9.16 -3.41
C ILE A 29 0.18 8.10 -2.86
N LEU A 30 0.30 6.85 -3.32
CA LEU A 30 -0.49 5.71 -2.85
C LEU A 30 -0.04 5.17 -1.49
N ASP A 31 1.00 5.78 -0.91
CA ASP A 31 1.58 5.39 0.37
C ASP A 31 2.13 3.95 0.41
N LEU A 32 2.63 3.50 -0.74
CA LEU A 32 3.23 2.18 -0.91
C LEU A 32 4.70 2.26 -0.47
N GLY A 33 5.02 1.59 0.63
CA GLY A 33 6.38 1.54 1.20
C GLY A 33 6.50 1.97 2.66
N LYS A 34 5.45 2.49 3.30
CA LYS A 34 5.47 2.86 4.74
C LYS A 34 5.30 1.67 5.69
N ASN A 35 6.22 0.71 5.66
CA ASN A 35 6.32 -0.34 6.69
C ASN A 35 7.78 -0.63 7.07
N GLU A 36 8.46 0.37 7.63
CA GLU A 36 9.74 0.19 8.36
C GLU A 36 9.51 -0.38 9.79
N CYS A 37 8.29 -0.68 10.22
CA CYS A 37 8.04 -1.06 11.61
C CYS A 37 6.99 -2.15 11.79
N ALA A 38 7.48 -3.39 11.89
CA ALA A 38 6.92 -4.46 12.73
C ALA A 38 7.87 -5.68 12.85
N ALA A 39 8.93 -5.79 12.03
CA ALA A 39 9.87 -6.91 12.07
C ALA A 39 11.17 -6.65 12.85
N SER A 40 11.45 -5.41 13.26
CA SER A 40 12.58 -5.06 14.13
C SER A 40 12.31 -5.25 15.62
N ALA A 41 11.12 -5.75 16.00
CA ALA A 41 10.88 -6.29 17.34
C ALA A 41 11.32 -7.76 17.41
N ARG A 42 12.62 -8.01 17.21
CA ARG A 42 13.29 -9.26 17.60
C ARG A 42 14.23 -8.94 18.76
N PRO A 43 14.02 -9.48 19.98
CA PRO A 43 15.16 -9.77 20.85
C PRO A 43 15.97 -10.95 20.28
#